data_AF-A0AAX4J8H3-F1
#
_entry.id   AF-A0AAX4J8H3-F1
#
_cell.length_a   1.000
_cell.length_b   1.000
_cell.length_c   1.000
_cell.angle_alpha   90.00
_cell.angle_beta   90.00
_cell.angle_gamma   90.00
#
_symmetry.space_group_name_H-M   'P 1'
#
loop_
_entity.id
_entity.type
_entity.pdbx_description
1 polymer ?
#
loop_
_entity_poly.entity_id
_entity_poly.type
_entity_poly.pdbx_seq_one_letter_code
_entity_poly.pdbx_strand_id
1 'polypeptide(L)'
;MVLTLFKEGSKVLSVALYKTLVDILSTNQMTKDEALKILQVSDQQDKSEIYKKYKNLYDRNENKSKYLQSKIKNAYEFLTK
;
A
#
# COMPACT_ATOMS: atom_id res chain seq x y z
N MET A 1 -39.64 3.71 21.39
CA MET A 1 -39.34 3.37 19.97
C MET A 1 -38.33 4.32 19.30
N VAL A 2 -38.39 5.64 19.53
CA VAL A 2 -37.45 6.59 18.91
C VAL A 2 -36.01 6.41 19.40
N LEU A 3 -35.81 6.18 20.71
CA LEU A 3 -34.48 5.99 21.32
C LEU A 3 -33.71 4.76 20.79
N THR A 4 -34.42 3.68 20.47
CA THR A 4 -33.83 2.46 19.87
C THR A 4 -33.36 2.68 18.44
N LEU A 5 -34.08 3.49 17.66
CA LEU A 5 -33.68 3.89 16.31
C LEU A 5 -32.40 4.74 16.32
N PHE A 6 -32.30 5.70 17.25
CA PHE A 6 -31.07 6.50 17.41
C PHE A 6 -29.87 5.66 17.88
N LYS A 7 -30.10 4.66 18.75
CA LYS A 7 -29.04 3.77 19.25
C LYS A 7 -28.48 2.86 18.17
N GLU A 8 -29.34 2.27 17.35
CA GLU A 8 -28.89 1.43 16.23
C GLU A 8 -28.31 2.28 15.09
N GLY A 9 -28.90 3.45 14.81
CA GLY A 9 -28.38 4.39 13.80
C GLY A 9 -26.98 4.92 14.13
N SER A 10 -26.72 5.28 15.39
CA SER A 10 -25.39 5.75 15.81
C SER A 10 -24.33 4.65 15.75
N LYS A 11 -24.71 3.40 16.04
CA LYS A 11 -23.84 2.23 15.91
C LYS A 11 -23.44 1.97 14.46
N VAL A 12 -24.39 2.03 13.54
CA VAL A 12 -24.10 1.85 12.11
C VAL A 12 -23.22 2.99 11.59
N LEU A 13 -23.52 4.23 11.97
CA LEU A 13 -22.75 5.40 11.54
C LEU A 13 -21.31 5.37 12.07
N SER A 14 -21.11 5.00 13.34
CA SER A 14 -19.77 4.90 13.94
C SER A 14 -18.93 3.79 13.31
N VAL A 15 -19.52 2.64 12.98
CA VAL A 15 -18.83 1.56 12.25
C VAL A 15 -18.44 2.01 10.84
N ALA A 16 -19.33 2.70 10.13
CA ALA A 16 -19.05 3.21 8.80
C ALA A 16 -17.93 4.25 8.82
N LEU A 17 -17.97 5.21 9.75
CA LEU A 17 -16.92 6.21 9.92
C LEU A 17 -15.58 5.57 10.27
N TYR A 18 -15.55 4.62 11.20
CA TYR A 18 -14.34 3.90 11.57
C TYR A 18 -13.74 3.17 10.36
N LYS A 19 -14.56 2.45 9.58
CA LYS A 19 -14.10 1.73 8.40
C LYS A 19 -13.51 2.68 7.35
N THR A 20 -14.16 3.80 7.09
CA THR A 20 -13.65 4.82 6.15
C THR A 20 -12.34 5.44 6.63
N LEU A 21 -12.22 5.74 7.92
CA LEU A 21 -10.99 6.27 8.50
C LEU A 21 -9.85 5.24 8.41
N VAL A 22 -10.13 3.97 8.71
CA VAL A 22 -9.14 2.89 8.57
C VAL A 22 -8.72 2.71 7.12
N ASP A 23 -9.64 2.72 6.16
CA ASP A 23 -9.31 2.58 4.74
C ASP A 23 -8.43 3.74 4.24
N ILE A 24 -8.74 4.97 4.63
CA ILE A 24 -7.94 6.17 4.27
C ILE A 24 -6.55 6.13 4.92
N LEU A 25 -6.46 5.73 6.19
CA LEU A 25 -5.18 5.65 6.90
C LEU A 25 -4.32 4.47 6.40
N SER A 26 -4.95 3.35 6.05
CA SER A 26 -4.25 2.14 5.57
C SER A 26 -3.77 2.28 4.13
N THR A 27 -4.46 3.05 3.28
CA THR A 27 -4.05 3.24 1.87
C THR A 27 -2.73 3.99 1.71
N ASN A 28 -2.27 4.72 2.73
CA ASN A 28 -0.98 5.41 2.68
C ASN A 28 0.20 4.56 3.16
N GLN A 29 -0.05 3.38 3.74
CA GLN A 29 1.01 2.48 4.19
C GLN A 29 1.27 1.43 3.12
N MET A 30 2.47 1.47 2.52
CA MET A 30 2.89 0.45 1.56
C MET A 30 2.91 -0.91 2.25
N THR A 31 2.12 -1.85 1.73
CA THR A 31 2.07 -3.22 2.24
C THR A 31 3.16 -4.08 1.62
N LYS A 32 3.54 -5.19 2.29
CA LYS A 32 4.50 -6.15 1.74
C LYS A 32 4.04 -6.69 0.39
N ASP A 33 2.77 -7.04 0.26
CA ASP A 33 2.19 -7.49 -1.00
C ASP A 33 2.22 -6.42 -2.10
N GLU A 34 1.98 -5.15 -1.75
CA GLU A 34 2.11 -4.04 -2.70
C GLU A 34 3.55 -3.89 -3.20
N ALA A 35 4.54 -3.95 -2.29
CA ALA A 35 5.95 -3.85 -2.64
C ALA A 35 6.41 -5.02 -3.54
N LEU A 36 6.01 -6.26 -3.21
CA LEU A 36 6.27 -7.46 -4.01
C LEU A 36 5.65 -7.34 -5.41
N LYS A 37 4.40 -6.85 -5.50
CA LYS A 37 3.70 -6.64 -6.78
C LYS A 37 4.35 -5.55 -7.63
N ILE A 38 4.76 -4.43 -7.03
CA ILE A 38 5.43 -3.32 -7.73
C ILE A 38 6.74 -3.79 -8.34
N LEU A 39 7.54 -4.56 -7.59
CA LEU A 39 8.84 -5.05 -8.04
C LEU A 39 8.75 -6.34 -8.87
N GLN A 40 7.55 -6.93 -8.97
CA GLN A 40 7.30 -8.23 -9.62
C GLN A 40 8.22 -9.33 -9.08
N VAL A 41 8.36 -9.37 -7.77
CA VAL A 41 9.19 -10.33 -7.04
C VAL A 41 8.34 -11.16 -6.08
N SER A 42 8.79 -12.37 -5.80
CA SER A 42 8.17 -13.26 -4.81
C SER A 42 8.86 -13.13 -3.45
N ASP A 43 8.16 -13.49 -2.38
CA ASP A 43 8.67 -13.37 -1.00
C ASP A 43 9.92 -14.19 -0.71
N GLN A 44 10.21 -15.19 -1.55
CA GLN A 44 11.35 -16.09 -1.42
C GLN A 44 12.58 -15.66 -2.25
N GLN A 45 12.53 -14.52 -2.94
CA GLN A 45 13.64 -14.09 -3.79
C GLN A 45 14.80 -13.51 -2.98
N ASP A 46 16.01 -13.81 -3.43
CA ASP A 46 17.23 -13.26 -2.84
C ASP A 46 17.30 -11.74 -3.00
N LYS A 47 17.89 -11.07 -2.00
CA LYS A 47 18.10 -9.60 -2.01
C LYS A 47 18.81 -9.11 -3.29
N SER A 48 19.71 -9.92 -3.85
CA SER A 48 20.41 -9.64 -5.11
C SER A 48 19.47 -9.60 -6.32
N GLU A 49 18.51 -10.51 -6.38
CA GLU A 49 17.50 -10.55 -7.45
C GLU A 49 16.51 -9.39 -7.33
N ILE A 50 16.11 -9.05 -6.10
CA ILE A 50 15.27 -7.89 -5.81
C ILE A 50 15.95 -6.61 -6.28
N TYR A 51 17.24 -6.43 -5.99
CA TYR A 51 17.99 -5.25 -6.46
C TYR A 51 18.08 -5.18 -7.99
N LYS A 52 18.34 -6.31 -8.66
CA LYS A 52 18.37 -6.36 -10.15
C LYS A 52 17.03 -5.96 -10.75
N LYS A 53 15.92 -6.45 -10.20
CA LYS A 53 14.55 -6.12 -10.63
C LYS A 53 14.22 -4.66 -10.38
N TYR A 54 14.54 -4.16 -9.18
CA TYR A 54 14.43 -2.75 -8.83
C TYR A 54 15.16 -1.86 -9.83
N LYS A 55 16.45 -2.11 -10.07
CA LYS A 55 17.27 -1.30 -10.97
C LYS A 55 16.71 -1.29 -12.39
N ASN A 56 16.35 -2.46 -12.92
CA ASN A 56 15.74 -2.59 -14.24
C ASN A 56 14.44 -1.78 -14.35
N LEU A 57 13.54 -1.89 -13.36
CA LEU A 57 12.28 -1.13 -13.34
C LEU A 57 12.51 0.38 -13.16
N TYR A 58 13.46 0.77 -12.31
CA TYR A 58 13.79 2.15 -12.05
C TYR A 58 14.35 2.84 -13.29
N ASP A 59 15.33 2.22 -13.95
CA ASP A 59 15.96 2.73 -15.18
C ASP A 59 14.96 2.80 -16.34
N ARG A 60 14.10 1.78 -16.51
CA ARG A 60 13.07 1.76 -17.57
C ARG A 60 11.99 2.82 -17.39
N ASN A 61 11.79 3.32 -16.17
CA ASN A 61 10.79 4.32 -15.85
C ASN A 61 11.38 5.69 -15.51
N GLU A 62 12.69 5.87 -15.71
CA GLU A 62 13.41 7.08 -15.28
C GLU A 62 12.83 8.37 -15.86
N ASN A 63 12.45 8.32 -17.13
CA ASN A 63 11.92 9.47 -17.85
C ASN A 63 10.39 9.46 -17.99
N LYS A 64 9.68 8.54 -17.32
CA LYS A 64 8.23 8.38 -17.49
C LYS A 64 7.43 9.15 -16.45
N SER A 65 7.72 8.96 -15.17
CA SER A 65 7.00 9.64 -14.09
C SER A 65 7.77 9.57 -12.79
N LYS A 66 7.95 10.74 -12.16
CA LYS A 66 8.53 10.87 -10.81
C LYS A 66 7.71 10.10 -9.77
N TYR A 67 6.39 10.01 -9.96
CA TYR A 67 5.52 9.26 -9.05
C TYR A 67 5.81 7.75 -9.12
N LEU A 68 5.96 7.20 -10.33
CA LEU A 68 6.29 5.79 -10.53
C LEU A 68 7.68 5.46 -9.96
N GLN A 69 8.68 6.31 -10.22
CA GLN A 69 10.01 6.13 -9.63
C GLN A 69 9.98 6.14 -8.10
N SER A 70 9.22 7.07 -7.50
CA SER A 70 9.07 7.15 -6.04
C SER A 70 8.43 5.87 -5.48
N LYS A 71 7.37 5.36 -6.12
CA LYS A 71 6.73 4.09 -5.73
C LYS A 71 7.69 2.89 -5.86
N ILE A 72 8.48 2.81 -6.93
CA ILE A 72 9.47 1.74 -7.14
C ILE A 72 10.59 1.81 -6.08
N LYS A 73 11.08 3.02 -5.77
CA LYS A 73 12.09 3.23 -4.73
C LYS A 73 11.56 2.85 -3.35
N ASN A 74 10.36 3.30 -2.99
CA ASN A 74 9.74 2.98 -1.71
C ASN A 74 9.50 1.48 -1.55
N ALA A 75 9.11 0.77 -2.62
CA ALA A 75 8.93 -0.68 -2.59
C ALA A 75 10.25 -1.41 -2.29
N TYR A 76 11.35 -0.96 -2.90
CA TYR A 76 12.68 -1.53 -2.64
C TYR A 76 13.14 -1.25 -1.22
N GLU A 77 13.02 -0.01 -0.75
CA GLU A 77 13.37 0.37 0.63
C GLU A 77 12.53 -0.41 1.65
N PHE A 78 11.25 -0.67 1.35
CA PHE A 78 10.36 -1.44 2.23
C PHE A 78 10.78 -2.91 2.35
N LEU A 79 11.17 -3.56 1.25
CA LEU A 79 11.60 -4.97 1.27
C LEU A 79 13.02 -5.18 1.80
N THR A 80 13.83 -4.12 1.83
CA THR A 80 15.24 -4.18 2.26
C THR A 80 15.49 -3.65 3.67
N LYS A 81 14.52 -2.96 4.26
CA LYS A 81 14.50 -2.56 5.68
C LYS A 81 14.43 -3.77 6.61
#